data_AF-A0A645HXD9-F1
#
_entry.id   AF-A0A645HXD9-F1
#
_cell.length_a   1.000
_cell.length_b   1.000
_cell.length_c   1.000
_cell.angle_alpha   90.00
_cell.angle_beta   90.00
_cell.angle_gamma   90.00
#
_symmetry.space_group_name_H-M   'P 1'
#
loop_
_entity.id
_entity.type
_entity.pdbx_description
1 polymer ?
#
loop_
_entity_poly.entity_id
_entity_poly.type
_entity_poly.pdbx_seq_one_letter_code
_entity_poly.pdbx_strand_id
1 'polypeptide(L)' 'MQLPDNLCYMMVNGDPQEEISVKFEYEVDATGKVIQTQIDMDVRTPDLVKEDFAWARSKFSDFLAI' A
#
# COMPACT_ATOMS: atom_id res chain seq x y z
N MET A 1 10.88 -17.50 3.86
CA MET A 1 10.59 -16.73 2.64
C MET A 1 9.55 -15.70 3.02
N GLN A 2 9.84 -14.41 2.83
CA GLN A 2 8.87 -13.36 3.10
C GLN A 2 8.08 -13.10 1.81
N LEU A 3 6.76 -13.10 1.91
CA LEU A 3 5.90 -12.72 0.79
C LEU A 3 5.98 -11.19 0.57
N PRO A 4 5.77 -10.70 -0.66
CA PRO A 4 5.86 -9.27 -0.94
C PRO A 4 4.81 -8.48 -0.14
N ASP A 5 5.20 -7.30 0.33
CA ASP A 5 4.30 -6.26 0.83
C ASP A 5 3.96 -5.34 -0.35
N ASN A 6 2.69 -5.35 -0.78
CA ASN A 6 2.23 -4.58 -1.93
C ASN A 6 1.05 -3.70 -1.52
N LEU A 7 1.40 -2.50 -1.06
CA LEU A 7 0.49 -1.39 -0.77
C LEU A 7 0.75 -0.29 -1.79
N CYS A 8 -0.33 0.23 -2.40
CA CYS A 8 -0.27 1.31 -3.36
C CYS A 8 -1.27 2.39 -2.99
N TYR A 9 -0.77 3.60 -2.79
CA TYR A 9 -1.57 4.82 -2.70
C TYR A 9 -1.64 5.49 -4.08
N MET A 10 -2.78 6.09 -4.41
CA MET A 10 -3.01 6.72 -5.71
C MET A 10 -3.66 8.08 -5.53
N MET A 11 -2.92 9.14 -5.89
CA MET A 11 -3.45 10.51 -5.94
C MET A 11 -4.52 10.61 -7.02
N VAL A 12 -5.75 10.91 -6.62
CA VAL A 12 -6.92 11.03 -7.52
C VAL A 12 -7.48 12.44 -7.61
N ASN A 13 -7.10 13.32 -6.68
CA ASN A 13 -7.41 14.75 -6.74
C ASN A 13 -6.23 15.58 -6.20
N GLY A 14 -6.05 16.79 -6.76
CA GLY A 14 -4.96 17.70 -6.39
C GLY A 14 -5.36 18.86 -5.49
N ASP A 15 -6.65 19.26 -5.48
CA ASP A 15 -7.19 20.32 -4.61
C ASP A 15 -8.69 20.09 -4.30
N PRO A 16 -9.07 19.73 -3.05
CA PRO A 16 -8.14 19.27 -2.00
C PRO A 16 -7.40 18.01 -2.47
N GLN A 17 -6.19 17.79 -1.95
CA GLN A 17 -5.47 16.56 -2.23
C GLN A 17 -6.25 15.37 -1.65
N GLU A 18 -6.55 14.38 -2.48
CA GLU A 18 -7.26 13.18 -2.07
C GLU A 18 -6.66 11.95 -2.74
N GLU A 19 -6.64 10.87 -1.98
CA GLU A 19 -6.13 9.57 -2.40
C GLU A 19 -7.13 8.47 -2.17
N ILE A 20 -6.89 7.36 -2.85
CA ILE A 20 -7.42 6.02 -2.58
C ILE A 20 -6.23 5.07 -2.38
N SER A 21 -6.47 3.88 -1.84
CA SER A 21 -5.40 2.88 -1.69
C SER A 21 -5.87 1.47 -2.00
N VAL A 22 -4.94 0.64 -2.46
CA VAL A 22 -5.13 -0.81 -2.59
C VAL A 22 -4.01 -1.54 -1.86
N LYS A 23 -4.37 -2.57 -1.09
CA LYS A 23 -3.44 -3.48 -0.43
C LYS A 23 -3.64 -4.90 -0.93
N PHE A 24 -2.55 -5.59 -1.20
CA PHE A 24 -2.56 -7.02 -1.50
C PHE A 24 -1.95 -7.79 -0.34
N GLU A 25 -2.72 -8.72 0.20
CA GLU A 25 -2.27 -9.68 1.19
C GLU A 25 -2.05 -11.03 0.51
N TYR A 26 -1.00 -11.73 0.93
CA TYR A 26 -0.58 -12.98 0.33
C TYR A 26 -0.45 -14.05 1.40
N GLU A 27 -0.94 -15.25 1.10
CA GLU A 27 -0.72 -16.45 1.90
C GLU A 27 -0.38 -17.63 0.99
N VAL A 28 0.28 -18.65 1.55
CA VAL A 28 0.55 -19.91 0.83
C VAL A 28 -0.34 -20.98 1.42
N ASP A 29 -1.17 -21.60 0.58
CA ASP A 29 -2.05 -22.69 1.01
C ASP A 29 -1.28 -24.01 1.23
N ALA A 30 -1.98 -25.03 1.71
CA ALA A 30 -1.39 -26.36 1.97
C ALA A 30 -0.86 -27.07 0.71
N THR A 31 -1.20 -26.60 -0.49
CA THR A 31 -0.71 -27.13 -1.78
C THR A 31 0.52 -26.38 -2.30
N GLY A 32 0.96 -25.34 -1.59
CA GLY A 32 2.06 -24.48 -2.00
C GLY A 32 1.65 -23.37 -2.98
N LYS A 33 0.35 -23.15 -3.20
CA LYS A 33 -0.15 -22.10 -4.07
C LYS A 33 -0.24 -20.77 -3.31
N VAL A 34 0.14 -19.68 -3.97
CA VAL A 34 -0.08 -18.32 -3.45
C VAL A 34 -1.54 -17.93 -3.64
N ILE A 35 -2.20 -17.60 -2.54
CA ILE A 35 -3.52 -16.97 -2.50
C ILE A 35 -3.30 -15.49 -2.26
N GLN A 36 -3.91 -14.65 -3.10
CA GLN A 36 -3.83 -13.20 -3.02
C GLN A 36 -5.21 -12.66 -2.68
N THR A 37 -5.30 -11.83 -1.65
CA THR A 37 -6.49 -11.08 -1.27
C THR A 37 -6.26 -9.60 -1.55
N GLN A 38 -7.17 -8.98 -2.29
CA GLN A 38 -7.15 -7.55 -2.56
C GLN A 38 -8.08 -6.83 -1.58
N ILE A 39 -7.58 -5.74 -1.00
CA ILE A 39 -8.33 -4.87 -0.10
C ILE A 39 -8.29 -3.46 -0.70
N ASP A 40 -9.45 -3.01 -1.18
CA ASP A 40 -9.61 -1.70 -1.82
C ASP A 40 -10.20 -0.69 -0.82
N MET A 41 -9.57 0.48 -0.70
CA MET A 41 -10.12 1.65 -0.03
C MET A 41 -10.45 2.71 -1.10
N ASP A 42 -11.65 2.61 -1.65
CA ASP A 42 -12.14 3.50 -2.72
C ASP A 42 -12.83 4.77 -2.17
N VAL A 43 -12.50 5.16 -0.94
CA VAL A 43 -12.97 6.40 -0.34
C VAL A 43 -11.90 7.46 -0.54
N ARG A 44 -12.22 8.47 -1.35
CA ARG A 44 -11.35 9.63 -1.54
C ARG A 44 -11.24 10.40 -0.24
N THR A 45 -10.03 10.56 0.27
CA THR A 45 -9.81 11.31 1.50
C THR A 45 -8.42 11.95 1.54
N PRO A 46 -8.30 13.16 2.12
CA PRO A 46 -7.01 13.78 2.40
C PRO A 46 -6.21 13.06 3.50
N ASP A 47 -6.83 12.15 4.26
CA ASP A 47 -6.10 11.39 5.29
C ASP A 47 -5.17 10.35 4.68
N LEU A 48 -5.58 9.70 3.58
CA LEU A 48 -4.73 8.74 2.86
C LEU A 48 -3.48 9.42 2.28
N VAL A 49 -3.58 10.69 1.87
CA VAL A 49 -2.43 11.49 1.44
C VAL A 49 -1.36 11.60 2.54
N LYS A 50 -1.79 11.84 3.78
CA LYS A 50 -0.86 11.92 4.92
C LYS A 50 -0.21 10.57 5.20
N GLU A 51 -0.97 9.49 5.06
CA GLU A 51 -0.49 8.13 5.21
C GLU A 51 0.51 7.75 4.11
N ASP A 52 0.25 8.07 2.84
CA ASP A 52 1.17 7.81 1.73
C ASP A 52 2.50 8.51 1.96
N PHE A 53 2.50 9.81 2.25
CA PHE A 53 3.77 10.52 2.50
C PHE A 53 4.51 9.99 3.73
N ALA A 54 3.82 9.49 4.76
CA ALA A 54 4.47 8.84 5.89
C ALA A 54 5.07 7.47 5.50
N TRP A 55 4.30 6.67 4.75
CA TRP A 55 4.73 5.37 4.24
C TRP A 55 5.93 5.50 3.30
N ALA A 56 5.86 6.38 2.30
CA ALA A 56 6.93 6.61 1.35
C ALA A 56 8.23 7.03 2.04
N ARG A 57 8.14 7.97 3.02
CA ARG A 57 9.30 8.38 3.84
C ARG A 57 9.91 7.19 4.58
N SER A 58 9.09 6.33 5.16
CA SER A 58 9.54 5.11 5.84
C SER A 58 10.26 4.17 4.87
N LYS A 59 9.66 3.86 3.72
CA LYS A 59 10.25 2.95 2.73
C LYS A 59 11.56 3.48 2.14
N PHE A 60 11.64 4.78 1.84
CA PHE A 60 12.90 5.38 1.39
C PHE A 60 13.96 5.41 2.50
N SER A 61 13.57 5.65 3.76
CA SER A 61 14.48 5.55 4.90
C SER A 61 15.03 4.14 5.04
N ASP A 62 14.19 3.12 5.00
CA ASP A 62 14.60 1.71 5.07
C ASP A 62 15.53 1.34 3.89
N PHE A 63 15.21 1.81 2.69
CA PHE A 63 15.99 1.50 1.48
C PHE A 63 17.36 2.18 1.46
N LEU A 64 17.45 3.42 1.96
CA LEU A 64 18.69 4.21 1.95
C LEU A 64 19.53 4.05 3.22
N ALA A 65 18.99 3.42 4.27
CA ALA A 65 19.74 3.06 5.45
C ALA A 65 20.75 1.95 5.11
N ILE A 66 22.00 2.36 4.84
CA ILE A 66 23.18 1.50 4.75
C ILE A 66 23.71 1.21 6.16
#